data_AF-A0AAD5GFG6-F1
#
_entry.id   AF-A0AAD5GFG6-F1
#
_cell.length_a   1.000
_cell.length_b   1.000
_cell.length_c   1.000
_cell.angle_alpha   90.00
_cell.angle_beta   90.00
_cell.angle_gamma   90.00
#
_symmetry.space_group_name_H-M   'P 1'
#
loop_
_entity.id
_entity.type
_entity.pdbx_description
1 polymer ?
#
loop_
_entity_poly.entity_id
_entity_poly.type
_entity_poly.pdbx_seq_one_letter_code
_entity_poly.pdbx_strand_id
1 'polypeptide(L)'
;MTKINIAQPQPHFLIVTYPAQGHINPAFEFAKRLIRLGVKVTFAITISAYNKIANAGQLPDCFGYAVFSDGFDDGYKPTVQDTTVYVTQLRTRGTQSLKDTILSNAENGTPVTCLVYTLLLPWAAEVARGLNVRSAMLWIQPASVLRVYYYYFNGYKELIGDDCTEPSWSIKLPGLPQLKIRDLPSFCNPSNTYSFALPMFKEHFDILESEDKPTILVNSFDALEEEALQEIEGKLKL
;
A
#
# COMPACT_ATOMS: atom_id res chain seq x y z
N MET A 1 -9.90 41.28 24.23
CA MET A 1 -8.94 40.71 23.26
C MET A 1 -9.59 39.49 22.62
N THR A 2 -10.09 39.66 21.40
CA THR A 2 -10.76 38.59 20.65
C THR A 2 -9.68 37.62 20.16
N LYS A 3 -9.67 36.39 20.68
CA LYS A 3 -8.83 35.33 20.12
C LYS A 3 -9.34 35.04 18.71
N ILE A 4 -8.59 35.47 17.71
CA ILE A 4 -8.80 35.02 16.34
C ILE A 4 -8.51 33.52 16.34
N ASN A 5 -9.57 32.73 16.27
CA ASN A 5 -9.47 31.29 16.16
C ASN A 5 -9.03 31.01 14.72
N ILE A 6 -7.72 30.95 14.49
CA ILE A 6 -7.18 30.53 13.19
C ILE A 6 -7.60 29.06 13.05
N ALA A 7 -8.62 28.81 12.24
CA ALA A 7 -9.05 27.45 11.93
C ALA A 7 -7.84 26.69 11.40
N GLN A 8 -7.47 25.60 12.08
CA GLN A 8 -6.44 24.71 11.58
C GLN A 8 -6.88 24.19 10.20
N PRO A 9 -6.00 24.21 9.19
CA PRO A 9 -6.37 23.72 7.87
C PRO A 9 -6.83 22.27 7.97
N GLN A 10 -7.98 21.97 7.37
CA GLN A 10 -8.55 20.63 7.36
C GLN A 10 -7.52 19.64 6.78
N PRO A 11 -7.18 18.55 7.48
CA PRO A 11 -6.29 17.54 6.92
C PRO A 11 -6.86 16.98 5.62
N HIS A 12 -5.99 16.82 4.61
CA HIS A 12 -6.35 16.28 3.31
C HIS A 12 -5.47 15.09 2.98
N PHE A 13 -6.11 13.93 2.81
CA PHE A 13 -5.46 12.66 2.54
C PHE A 13 -5.70 12.27 1.08
N LEU A 14 -4.61 12.04 0.35
CA LEU A 14 -4.65 11.40 -0.96
C LEU A 14 -4.44 9.90 -0.74
N ILE A 15 -5.36 9.06 -1.22
CA ILE A 15 -5.28 7.60 -1.04
C ILE A 15 -5.15 6.95 -2.41
N VAL A 16 -4.09 6.18 -2.65
CA VAL A 16 -3.86 5.46 -3.92
C VAL A 16 -3.78 3.96 -3.72
N THR A 17 -4.38 3.19 -4.63
CA THR A 17 -4.39 1.72 -4.54
C THR A 17 -3.95 1.03 -5.81
N TYR A 18 -3.29 -0.12 -5.67
CA TYR A 18 -3.16 -1.06 -6.78
C TYR A 18 -4.57 -1.47 -7.24
N PRO A 19 -4.86 -1.58 -8.55
CA PRO A 19 -6.23 -1.71 -9.07
C PRO A 19 -6.78 -3.13 -8.95
N ALA A 20 -6.78 -3.67 -7.73
CA ALA A 20 -7.38 -4.94 -7.37
C ALA A 20 -8.35 -4.76 -6.20
N GLN A 21 -9.44 -5.53 -6.19
CA GLN A 21 -10.50 -5.41 -5.18
C GLN A 21 -10.00 -5.60 -3.75
N GLY A 22 -9.02 -6.50 -3.56
CA GLY A 22 -8.37 -6.73 -2.26
C GLY A 22 -7.65 -5.50 -1.71
N HIS A 23 -7.28 -4.54 -2.55
CA HIS A 23 -6.68 -3.26 -2.13
C HIS A 23 -7.72 -2.16 -2.01
N ILE A 24 -8.63 -2.06 -2.98
CA ILE A 24 -9.63 -0.97 -3.06
C ILE A 24 -10.61 -1.05 -1.90
N ASN A 25 -11.16 -2.23 -1.60
CA ASN A 25 -12.20 -2.39 -0.58
C ASN A 25 -11.74 -1.95 0.83
N PRO A 26 -10.60 -2.45 1.38
CA PRO A 26 -10.14 -1.99 2.68
C PRO A 26 -9.76 -0.50 2.67
N ALA A 27 -9.19 0.01 1.57
CA ALA A 27 -8.87 1.44 1.44
C ALA A 27 -10.13 2.33 1.40
N PHE A 28 -11.23 1.87 0.80
CA PHE A 28 -12.54 2.56 0.86
C PHE A 28 -13.07 2.63 2.28
N GLU A 29 -13.04 1.53 3.03
CA GLU A 29 -13.49 1.53 4.42
C GLU A 29 -12.60 2.42 5.31
N PHE A 30 -11.29 2.42 5.07
CA PHE A 30 -10.36 3.34 5.70
C PHE A 30 -10.69 4.81 5.36
N ALA A 31 -10.91 5.14 4.09
CA ALA A 31 -11.32 6.47 3.64
C ALA A 31 -12.61 6.96 4.31
N LYS A 32 -13.64 6.11 4.38
CA LYS A 32 -14.91 6.42 5.05
C LYS A 32 -14.71 6.73 6.54
N ARG A 33 -13.79 6.04 7.22
CA ARG A 33 -13.45 6.32 8.63
C ARG A 33 -12.75 7.67 8.77
N LEU A 34 -11.81 8.00 7.89
CA LEU A 34 -11.15 9.32 7.87
C LEU A 34 -12.15 10.47 7.67
N ILE A 35 -13.10 10.31 6.74
CA ILE A 35 -14.14 11.33 6.49
C ILE A 35 -15.00 11.56 7.75
N ARG A 36 -15.38 10.49 8.45
CA ARG A 36 -16.12 10.59 9.73
C ARG A 36 -15.34 11.34 10.81
N LEU A 37 -14.00 11.37 10.71
CA LEU A 37 -13.11 12.14 11.59
C LEU A 37 -12.88 13.58 11.08
N GLY A 38 -13.57 14.01 10.03
CA GLY A 38 -13.47 15.37 9.47
C GLY A 38 -12.30 15.58 8.50
N VAL A 39 -11.64 14.51 8.05
CA VAL A 39 -10.54 14.57 7.08
C VAL A 39 -11.10 14.64 5.66
N LYS A 40 -10.57 15.57 4.84
CA LYS A 40 -10.84 15.58 3.39
C LYS A 40 -10.12 14.38 2.76
N VAL A 41 -10.78 13.66 1.87
CA VAL A 41 -10.16 12.53 1.15
C VAL A 41 -10.31 12.73 -0.36
N THR A 42 -9.19 12.58 -1.06
CA THR A 42 -9.16 12.32 -2.51
C THR A 42 -8.66 10.90 -2.73
N PHE A 43 -9.44 10.10 -3.46
CA PHE A 43 -9.13 8.71 -3.77
C PHE A 43 -8.61 8.61 -5.21
N ALA A 44 -7.33 8.30 -5.35
CA ALA A 44 -6.67 8.07 -6.63
C ALA A 44 -6.81 6.61 -7.06
N ILE A 45 -7.39 6.39 -8.24
CA ILE A 45 -7.71 5.06 -8.76
C ILE A 45 -7.59 5.04 -10.28
N THR A 46 -7.26 3.88 -10.84
CA THR A 46 -7.11 3.75 -12.29
C THR A 46 -8.46 3.89 -13.01
N ILE A 47 -8.45 4.33 -14.27
CA ILE A 47 -9.65 4.44 -15.12
C ILE A 47 -10.42 3.12 -15.17
N SER A 48 -9.71 2.01 -15.40
CA SER A 48 -10.31 0.67 -15.49
C SER A 48 -11.04 0.28 -14.19
N ALA A 49 -10.42 0.51 -13.04
CA ALA A 49 -11.03 0.20 -11.74
C ALA A 49 -12.18 1.16 -11.41
N TYR A 50 -12.03 2.46 -11.67
CA TYR A 50 -13.10 3.45 -11.51
C TYR A 50 -14.35 3.06 -12.32
N ASN A 51 -14.18 2.81 -13.63
CA ASN A 51 -15.28 2.45 -14.53
C ASN A 51 -15.98 1.16 -14.07
N LYS A 52 -15.21 0.15 -13.64
CA LYS A 52 -15.78 -1.11 -13.14
C LYS A 52 -16.66 -0.89 -11.91
N ILE A 53 -16.22 -0.07 -10.97
CA ILE A 53 -16.97 0.22 -9.73
C ILE A 53 -18.17 1.13 -10.02
N ALA A 54 -18.00 2.13 -10.90
CA ALA A 54 -19.06 3.02 -11.34
C ALA A 54 -20.21 2.26 -12.00
N ASN A 55 -19.87 1.37 -12.94
CA ASN A 55 -20.85 0.54 -13.67
C ASN A 55 -21.57 -0.45 -12.75
N ALA A 56 -20.95 -0.83 -11.63
CA ALA A 56 -21.60 -1.63 -10.60
C ALA A 56 -22.48 -0.80 -9.64
N GLY A 57 -22.50 0.53 -9.76
CA GLY A 57 -23.23 1.42 -8.85
C GLY A 57 -22.63 1.46 -7.44
N GLN A 58 -21.33 1.20 -7.30
CA GLN A 58 -20.67 0.99 -6.01
C GLN A 58 -19.65 2.09 -5.64
N LEU A 59 -19.55 3.17 -6.42
CA LEU A 59 -18.67 4.29 -6.08
C LEU A 59 -19.22 5.03 -4.87
N PRO A 60 -18.46 5.19 -3.78
CA PRO A 60 -18.89 6.04 -2.69
C PRO A 60 -18.86 7.53 -3.08
N ASP A 61 -19.94 8.26 -2.80
CA ASP A 61 -20.03 9.71 -3.09
C ASP A 61 -19.32 10.59 -2.05
N CYS A 62 -18.77 9.99 -0.99
CA CYS A 62 -18.25 10.70 0.18
C CYS A 62 -16.80 11.19 0.06
N PHE A 63 -16.06 10.81 -1.00
CA PHE A 63 -14.71 11.32 -1.28
C PHE A 63 -14.60 11.84 -2.72
N GLY A 64 -13.64 12.75 -2.97
CA GLY A 64 -13.28 13.15 -4.32
C GLY A 64 -12.46 12.06 -5.02
N TYR A 65 -12.50 12.00 -6.35
CA TYR A 65 -11.74 11.02 -7.14
C TYR A 65 -10.67 11.70 -7.99
N ALA A 66 -9.46 11.14 -7.97
CA ALA A 66 -8.39 11.44 -8.92
C ALA A 66 -8.20 10.23 -9.83
N VAL A 67 -8.92 10.20 -10.95
CA VAL A 67 -8.89 9.06 -11.87
C VAL A 67 -7.71 9.20 -12.83
N PHE A 68 -6.90 8.17 -12.98
CA PHE A 68 -5.71 8.21 -13.83
C PHE A 68 -5.56 6.97 -14.73
N SER A 69 -4.89 7.13 -15.87
CA SER A 69 -4.58 6.00 -16.76
C SER A 69 -3.37 5.23 -16.23
N ASP A 70 -3.45 3.90 -16.22
CA ASP A 70 -2.31 3.01 -16.01
C ASP A 70 -1.76 2.43 -17.33
N GLY A 71 -2.26 2.93 -18.47
CA GLY A 71 -1.96 2.40 -19.80
C GLY A 71 -2.82 1.20 -20.21
N PHE A 72 -3.70 0.73 -19.31
CA PHE A 72 -4.58 -0.42 -19.50
C PHE A 72 -6.00 -0.07 -19.04
N ASP A 73 -6.55 1.00 -19.64
CA ASP A 73 -7.81 1.63 -19.21
C ASP A 73 -9.05 0.71 -19.39
N ASP A 74 -8.95 -0.32 -20.24
CA ASP A 74 -9.96 -1.38 -20.41
C ASP A 74 -9.78 -2.56 -19.42
N GLY A 75 -8.78 -2.47 -18.55
CA GLY A 75 -8.44 -3.49 -17.57
C GLY A 75 -7.29 -4.40 -18.03
N TYR A 76 -6.33 -4.58 -17.13
CA TYR A 76 -5.19 -5.48 -17.32
C TYR A 76 -5.59 -6.96 -17.20
N LYS A 77 -5.09 -7.78 -18.12
CA LYS A 77 -5.34 -9.23 -18.23
C LYS A 77 -4.01 -10.00 -18.21
N PRO A 78 -3.56 -10.49 -17.04
CA PRO A 78 -2.26 -11.13 -16.87
C PRO A 78 -2.01 -12.35 -17.76
N THR A 79 -3.07 -13.00 -18.26
CA THR A 79 -2.96 -14.20 -19.11
C THR A 79 -2.57 -13.92 -20.56
N VAL A 80 -2.71 -12.66 -21.00
CA VAL A 80 -2.50 -12.26 -22.41
C VAL A 80 -1.63 -11.02 -22.56
N GLN A 81 -1.37 -10.29 -21.48
CA GLN A 81 -0.60 -9.06 -21.47
C GLN A 81 0.65 -9.21 -20.62
N ASP A 82 1.73 -8.55 -21.05
CA ASP A 82 3.01 -8.56 -20.37
C ASP A 82 2.94 -7.81 -19.02
N THR A 83 3.21 -8.53 -17.93
CA THR A 83 3.21 -8.00 -16.56
C THR A 83 4.27 -6.93 -16.33
N THR A 84 5.44 -7.06 -16.96
CA THR A 84 6.53 -6.09 -16.82
C THR A 84 6.14 -4.77 -17.48
N VAL A 85 5.52 -4.83 -18.66
CA VAL A 85 4.97 -3.64 -19.35
C VAL A 85 3.88 -3.00 -18.49
N TYR A 86 2.97 -3.80 -17.93
CA TYR A 86 1.91 -3.31 -17.04
C TYR A 86 2.48 -2.56 -15.83
N VAL A 87 3.38 -3.19 -15.07
CA VAL A 87 3.99 -2.58 -13.87
C VAL A 87 4.74 -1.30 -14.23
N THR A 88 5.45 -1.28 -15.37
CA THR A 88 6.17 -0.09 -15.86
C THR A 88 5.23 1.06 -16.19
N GLN A 89 4.13 0.78 -16.91
CA GLN A 89 3.13 1.80 -17.27
C GLN A 89 2.39 2.33 -16.04
N LEU A 90 1.97 1.42 -15.14
CA LEU A 90 1.33 1.79 -13.87
C LEU A 90 2.23 2.71 -13.05
N ARG A 91 3.51 2.38 -12.91
CA ARG A 91 4.49 3.22 -12.21
C ARG A 91 4.65 4.58 -12.90
N THR A 92 4.91 4.59 -14.20
CA THR A 92 5.24 5.82 -14.94
C THR A 92 4.09 6.80 -14.94
N ARG A 93 2.89 6.33 -15.30
CA ARG A 93 1.69 7.16 -15.40
C ARG A 93 1.14 7.52 -14.02
N GLY A 94 1.12 6.55 -13.10
CA GLY A 94 0.71 6.78 -11.71
C GLY A 94 1.58 7.82 -11.01
N THR A 95 2.91 7.74 -11.19
CA THR A 95 3.86 8.74 -10.65
C THR A 95 3.53 10.15 -11.13
N GLN A 96 3.32 10.32 -12.45
CA GLN A 96 2.99 11.62 -13.03
C GLN A 96 1.64 12.13 -12.49
N SER A 97 0.61 11.30 -12.54
CA SER A 97 -0.74 11.68 -12.11
C SER A 97 -0.83 12.01 -10.62
N LEU A 98 -0.11 11.28 -9.75
CA LEU A 98 -0.06 11.63 -8.32
C LEU A 98 0.66 12.96 -8.08
N LYS A 99 1.76 13.23 -8.79
CA LYS A 99 2.45 14.53 -8.69
C LYS A 99 1.52 15.66 -9.09
N ASP A 100 0.86 15.54 -10.24
CA ASP A 100 -0.08 16.55 -10.75
C ASP A 100 -1.25 16.76 -9.79
N THR A 101 -1.78 15.67 -9.23
CA THR A 101 -2.86 15.73 -8.23
C THR A 101 -2.43 16.46 -6.97
N ILE A 102 -1.24 16.17 -6.43
CA ILE A 102 -0.72 16.83 -5.22
C ILE A 102 -0.50 18.33 -5.47
N LEU A 103 0.15 18.68 -6.58
CA LEU A 103 0.46 20.06 -6.94
C LEU A 103 -0.82 20.88 -7.19
N SER A 104 -1.75 20.35 -7.99
CA SER A 104 -3.02 21.01 -8.27
C SER A 104 -3.85 21.24 -7.01
N ASN A 105 -3.84 20.28 -6.06
CA ASN A 105 -4.54 20.47 -4.79
C ASN A 105 -3.92 21.58 -3.93
N ALA A 106 -2.60 21.74 -3.96
CA ALA A 106 -1.92 22.83 -3.28
C ALA A 106 -2.25 24.20 -3.90
N GLU A 107 -2.23 24.29 -5.23
CA GLU A 107 -2.62 25.51 -5.98
C GLU A 107 -4.07 25.92 -5.72
N ASN A 108 -4.97 24.95 -5.57
CA ASN A 108 -6.38 25.16 -5.27
C ASN A 108 -6.68 25.42 -3.78
N GLY A 109 -5.65 25.61 -2.94
CA GLY A 109 -5.82 25.91 -1.52
C GLY A 109 -6.28 24.73 -0.66
N THR A 110 -6.18 23.50 -1.17
CA THR A 110 -6.48 22.27 -0.41
C THR A 110 -5.29 21.31 -0.41
N PRO A 111 -4.11 21.73 0.07
CA PRO A 111 -2.87 20.96 -0.05
C PRO A 111 -3.00 19.57 0.56
N VAL A 112 -2.47 18.56 -0.14
CA VAL A 112 -2.40 17.18 0.39
C VAL A 112 -1.42 17.16 1.56
N THR A 113 -1.91 16.74 2.72
CA THR A 113 -1.13 16.67 3.97
C THR A 113 -0.54 15.30 4.25
N CYS A 114 -1.12 14.25 3.63
CA CYS A 114 -0.66 12.87 3.72
C CYS A 114 -1.04 12.10 2.46
N LEU A 115 -0.10 11.29 1.93
CA LEU A 115 -0.35 10.29 0.90
C LEU A 115 -0.40 8.90 1.56
N VAL A 116 -1.54 8.24 1.45
CA VAL A 116 -1.70 6.84 1.88
C VAL A 116 -1.69 5.95 0.64
N TYR A 117 -0.90 4.89 0.66
CA TYR A 117 -0.80 3.97 -0.47
C TYR A 117 -0.87 2.52 -0.01
N THR A 118 -1.47 1.66 -0.81
CA THR A 118 -1.48 0.20 -0.54
C THR A 118 -0.28 -0.50 -1.17
N LEU A 119 -0.21 -1.83 -1.01
CA LEU A 119 0.87 -2.68 -1.49
C LEU A 119 1.04 -2.60 -3.02
N LEU A 120 2.21 -3.02 -3.51
CA LEU A 120 2.61 -3.04 -4.92
C LEU A 120 2.76 -1.65 -5.58
N LEU A 121 2.70 -0.56 -4.82
CA LEU A 121 2.92 0.80 -5.31
C LEU A 121 4.09 1.53 -4.60
N PRO A 122 5.32 0.97 -4.54
CA PRO A 122 6.42 1.59 -3.78
C PRO A 122 6.76 3.00 -4.28
N TRP A 123 6.60 3.25 -5.58
CA TRP A 123 6.75 4.57 -6.21
C TRP A 123 5.87 5.68 -5.62
N ALA A 124 4.75 5.34 -4.97
CA ALA A 124 3.89 6.34 -4.34
C ALA A 124 4.61 7.05 -3.18
N ALA A 125 5.36 6.31 -2.36
CA ALA A 125 6.16 6.90 -1.28
C ALA A 125 7.23 7.85 -1.81
N GLU A 126 7.89 7.48 -2.91
CA GLU A 126 8.89 8.34 -3.56
C GLU A 126 8.29 9.65 -4.09
N VAL A 127 7.07 9.59 -4.66
CA VAL A 127 6.32 10.79 -5.08
C VAL A 127 6.05 11.71 -3.89
N ALA A 128 5.56 11.15 -2.78
CA ALA A 128 5.31 11.91 -1.56
C ALA A 128 6.59 12.59 -1.05
N ARG A 129 7.68 11.82 -0.94
CA ARG A 129 8.99 12.31 -0.51
C ARG A 129 9.50 13.45 -1.40
N GLY A 130 9.43 13.27 -2.73
CA GLY A 130 9.86 14.28 -3.69
C GLY A 130 9.07 15.59 -3.64
N LEU A 131 7.86 15.57 -3.05
CA LEU A 131 7.00 16.74 -2.87
C LEU A 131 6.89 17.17 -1.40
N ASN A 132 7.71 16.63 -0.50
CA ASN A 132 7.67 16.89 0.94
C ASN A 132 6.28 16.63 1.59
N VAL A 133 5.55 15.64 1.07
CA VAL A 133 4.29 15.15 1.62
C VAL A 133 4.56 13.92 2.48
N ARG A 134 3.97 13.86 3.69
CA ARG A 134 4.07 12.67 4.54
C ARG A 134 3.40 11.47 3.86
N SER A 135 4.04 10.32 3.90
CA SER A 135 3.52 9.07 3.35
C SER A 135 3.17 8.08 4.46
N ALA A 136 2.17 7.22 4.21
CA ALA A 136 1.88 6.08 5.07
C ALA A 136 1.48 4.87 4.21
N MET A 137 2.10 3.71 4.49
CA MET A 137 1.73 2.47 3.82
C MET A 137 0.52 1.86 4.52
N LEU A 138 -0.59 1.70 3.82
CA LEU A 138 -1.73 0.92 4.29
C LEU A 138 -1.48 -0.56 4.02
N TRP A 139 -1.05 -1.27 5.04
CA TRP A 139 -0.81 -2.71 5.00
C TRP A 139 -2.13 -3.47 5.16
N ILE A 140 -2.64 -3.95 4.02
CA ILE A 140 -3.96 -4.58 3.89
C ILE A 140 -3.95 -6.11 4.09
N GLN A 141 -2.79 -6.69 4.40
CA GLN A 141 -2.63 -8.12 4.72
C GLN A 141 -2.54 -8.31 6.24
N PRO A 142 -2.64 -9.55 6.75
CA PRO A 142 -2.38 -9.82 8.17
C PRO A 142 -1.01 -9.31 8.62
N ALA A 143 -0.89 -8.91 9.90
CA ALA A 143 0.36 -8.47 10.50
C ALA A 143 1.43 -9.58 10.47
N SER A 144 0.98 -10.83 10.61
CA SER A 144 1.83 -12.01 10.45
C SER A 144 2.51 -12.09 9.08
N VAL A 145 1.83 -11.70 8.00
CA VAL A 145 2.40 -11.68 6.65
C VAL A 145 3.43 -10.56 6.49
N LEU A 146 3.19 -9.39 7.11
CA LEU A 146 4.19 -8.30 7.16
C LEU A 146 5.50 -8.80 7.75
N ARG A 147 5.42 -9.60 8.82
CA ARG A 147 6.59 -10.21 9.45
C ARG A 147 7.31 -11.20 8.58
N VAL A 148 6.58 -12.07 7.89
CA VAL A 148 7.22 -13.03 6.97
C VAL A 148 8.04 -12.27 5.92
N TYR A 149 7.49 -11.20 5.33
CA TYR A 149 8.26 -10.39 4.38
C TYR A 149 9.43 -9.66 5.02
N TYR A 150 9.26 -9.09 6.22
CA TYR A 150 10.35 -8.44 6.95
C TYR A 150 11.52 -9.39 7.13
N TYR A 151 11.29 -10.59 7.68
CA TYR A 151 12.34 -11.59 7.88
C TYR A 151 12.91 -12.11 6.57
N TYR A 152 12.06 -12.33 5.57
CA TYR A 152 12.51 -12.73 4.22
C TYR A 152 13.56 -11.76 3.69
N PHE A 153 13.36 -10.45 3.83
CA PHE A 153 14.33 -9.45 3.38
C PHE A 153 15.46 -9.15 4.38
N ASN A 154 15.30 -9.53 5.66
CA ASN A 154 16.25 -9.29 6.75
C ASN A 154 16.86 -10.61 7.28
N GLY A 155 17.53 -11.36 6.40
CA GLY A 155 18.41 -12.47 6.78
C GLY A 155 17.79 -13.88 6.70
N TYR A 156 16.51 -14.02 6.34
CA TYR A 156 15.86 -15.33 6.20
C TYR A 156 15.50 -15.72 4.75
N LYS A 157 16.02 -14.99 3.76
CA LYS A 157 15.75 -15.23 2.34
C LYS A 157 16.04 -16.68 1.92
N GLU A 158 17.25 -17.16 2.23
CA GLU A 158 17.72 -18.50 1.82
C GLU A 158 16.81 -19.58 2.43
N LEU A 159 16.43 -19.42 3.70
CA LEU A 159 15.56 -20.35 4.40
C LEU A 159 14.13 -20.38 3.83
N ILE A 160 13.52 -19.21 3.59
CA ILE A 160 12.10 -19.09 3.19
C ILE A 160 11.92 -19.30 1.67
N GLY A 161 12.96 -19.05 0.86
CA GLY A 161 12.91 -19.11 -0.60
C GLY A 161 13.61 -20.34 -1.19
N ASP A 162 14.92 -20.47 -0.96
CA ASP A 162 15.77 -21.39 -1.72
C ASP A 162 15.78 -22.81 -1.11
N ASP A 163 15.78 -22.92 0.22
CA ASP A 163 15.78 -24.21 0.95
C ASP A 163 14.37 -24.76 1.20
N CYS A 164 13.34 -24.01 0.82
CA CYS A 164 11.93 -24.33 1.06
C CYS A 164 11.37 -25.25 -0.05
N THR A 165 11.89 -26.48 -0.14
CA THR A 165 11.57 -27.41 -1.24
C THR A 165 10.87 -28.68 -0.77
N GLU A 166 11.04 -29.07 0.49
CA GLU A 166 10.50 -30.31 1.04
C GLU A 166 9.17 -30.12 1.80
N PRO A 167 8.18 -31.03 1.68
CA PRO A 167 6.90 -30.93 2.39
C PRO A 167 7.01 -30.95 3.93
N SER A 168 8.09 -31.49 4.47
CA SER A 168 8.41 -31.53 5.91
C SER A 168 9.07 -30.25 6.41
N TRP A 169 9.47 -29.36 5.51
CA TRP A 169 10.13 -28.10 5.86
C TRP A 169 9.21 -27.24 6.74
N SER A 170 9.82 -26.64 7.77
CA SER A 170 9.15 -25.67 8.63
C SER A 170 10.13 -24.68 9.20
N ILE A 171 9.63 -23.49 9.53
CA ILE A 171 10.39 -22.41 10.14
C ILE A 171 9.63 -21.83 11.32
N LYS A 172 10.37 -21.42 12.36
CA LYS A 172 9.82 -20.62 13.44
C LYS A 172 10.45 -19.23 13.37
N LEU A 173 9.67 -18.27 12.89
CA LEU A 173 10.05 -16.86 12.88
C LEU A 173 9.67 -16.22 14.22
N PRO A 174 10.43 -15.22 14.71
CA PRO A 174 10.09 -14.56 15.96
C PRO A 174 8.68 -13.93 15.93
N GLY A 175 7.94 -14.20 17.02
CA GLY A 175 6.55 -13.82 17.24
C GLY A 175 5.56 -14.29 16.17
N LEU A 176 5.89 -15.40 15.50
CA LEU A 176 4.97 -16.17 14.67
C LEU A 176 4.95 -17.64 15.15
N PRO A 177 3.83 -18.37 14.93
CA PRO A 177 3.81 -19.82 15.13
C PRO A 177 4.78 -20.53 14.18
N GLN A 178 5.01 -21.82 14.40
CA GLN A 178 5.75 -22.63 13.45
C GLN A 178 5.00 -22.70 12.12
N LEU A 179 5.63 -22.22 11.05
CA LEU A 179 5.09 -22.15 9.70
C LEU A 179 5.64 -23.28 8.85
N LYS A 180 4.82 -23.83 7.97
CA LYS A 180 5.22 -24.74 6.89
C LYS A 180 5.29 -23.99 5.57
N ILE A 181 5.86 -24.62 4.55
CA ILE A 181 5.93 -24.07 3.18
C ILE A 181 4.59 -23.53 2.67
N ARG A 182 3.49 -24.25 2.97
CA ARG A 182 2.13 -23.89 2.53
C ARG A 182 1.56 -22.64 3.22
N ASP A 183 2.15 -22.25 4.35
CA ASP A 183 1.70 -21.11 5.15
C ASP A 183 2.41 -19.81 4.73
N LEU A 184 3.48 -19.91 3.91
CA LEU A 184 4.25 -18.77 3.44
C LEU A 184 3.58 -18.07 2.25
N PRO A 185 3.78 -16.75 2.09
CA PRO A 185 3.30 -16.04 0.92
C PRO A 185 3.86 -16.63 -0.37
N SER A 186 2.97 -16.92 -1.31
CA SER A 186 3.33 -17.56 -2.58
C SER A 186 4.33 -16.74 -3.41
N PHE A 187 4.40 -15.43 -3.19
CA PHE A 187 5.36 -14.55 -3.87
C PHE A 187 6.83 -14.81 -3.47
N CYS A 188 7.07 -15.41 -2.31
CA CYS A 188 8.42 -15.80 -1.87
C CYS A 188 8.96 -17.00 -2.66
N ASN A 189 8.10 -17.75 -3.36
CA ASN A 189 8.48 -18.84 -4.24
C ASN A 189 8.80 -18.28 -5.65
N PRO A 190 10.05 -18.39 -6.14
CA PRO A 190 10.45 -17.89 -7.45
C PRO A 190 9.66 -18.47 -8.63
N SER A 191 9.16 -19.71 -8.50
CA SER A 191 8.36 -20.39 -9.53
C SER A 191 6.89 -19.95 -9.56
N ASN A 192 6.45 -19.07 -8.66
CA ASN A 192 5.08 -18.61 -8.63
C ASN A 192 4.79 -17.61 -9.77
N THR A 193 3.63 -17.70 -10.41
CA THR A 193 3.20 -16.78 -11.49
C THR A 193 3.12 -15.31 -11.04
N TYR A 194 2.97 -15.06 -9.73
CA TYR A 194 2.91 -13.73 -9.13
C TYR A 194 4.22 -13.29 -8.46
N SER A 195 5.34 -13.98 -8.73
CA SER A 195 6.66 -13.63 -8.17
C SER A 195 7.12 -12.21 -8.53
N PHE A 196 6.55 -11.59 -9.58
CA PHE A 196 6.75 -10.17 -9.93
C PHE A 196 6.40 -9.20 -8.79
N ALA A 197 5.58 -9.62 -7.82
CA ALA A 197 5.23 -8.81 -6.66
C ALA A 197 6.39 -8.66 -5.67
N LEU A 198 7.25 -9.68 -5.55
CA LEU A 198 8.29 -9.74 -4.53
C LEU A 198 9.31 -8.59 -4.63
N PRO A 199 9.82 -8.20 -5.83
CA PRO A 199 10.66 -7.01 -5.97
C PRO A 199 10.00 -5.72 -5.47
N MET A 200 8.69 -5.55 -5.67
CA MET A 200 7.97 -4.37 -5.18
C MET A 200 7.83 -4.37 -3.65
N PHE A 201 7.69 -5.54 -3.02
CA PHE A 201 7.77 -5.65 -1.56
C PHE A 201 9.17 -5.28 -1.05
N LYS A 202 10.24 -5.78 -1.70
CA LYS A 202 11.61 -5.40 -1.34
C LYS A 202 11.79 -3.88 -1.38
N GLU A 203 11.31 -3.25 -2.44
CA GLU A 203 11.38 -1.79 -2.62
C GLU A 203 10.60 -1.03 -1.53
N HIS A 204 9.43 -1.53 -1.11
CA HIS A 204 8.72 -0.96 0.05
C HIS A 204 9.57 -0.99 1.32
N PHE A 205 10.21 -2.12 1.63
CA PHE A 205 11.07 -2.23 2.81
C PHE A 205 12.30 -1.31 2.72
N ASP A 206 12.95 -1.24 1.55
CA ASP A 206 14.08 -0.32 1.33
C ASP A 206 13.69 1.14 1.54
N ILE A 207 12.50 1.52 1.06
CA ILE A 207 11.94 2.86 1.29
C ILE A 207 11.70 3.10 2.78
N LEU A 208 11.04 2.17 3.47
CA LEU A 208 10.71 2.32 4.90
C LEU A 208 11.98 2.41 5.76
N GLU A 209 13.01 1.62 5.45
CA GLU A 209 14.30 1.64 6.16
C GLU A 209 15.09 2.93 5.90
N SER A 210 14.86 3.59 4.76
CA SER A 210 15.47 4.87 4.41
C SER A 210 14.81 6.10 5.06
N GLU A 211 13.61 5.93 5.63
CA GLU A 211 12.85 7.02 6.25
C GLU A 211 13.20 7.19 7.74
N ASP A 212 13.24 8.43 8.22
CA ASP A 212 13.50 8.71 9.64
C ASP A 212 12.35 8.26 10.55
N LYS A 213 11.11 8.32 10.02
CA LYS A 213 9.86 8.01 10.73
C LYS A 213 8.87 7.34 9.78
N PRO A 214 9.16 6.12 9.30
CA PRO A 214 8.23 5.38 8.45
C PRO A 214 6.89 5.18 9.16
N THR A 215 5.79 5.22 8.41
CA THR A 215 4.45 4.96 8.97
C THR A 215 3.80 3.81 8.23
N ILE A 216 3.45 2.75 8.96
CA ILE A 216 2.70 1.60 8.45
C ILE A 216 1.38 1.50 9.21
N LEU A 217 0.28 1.55 8.47
CA LEU A 217 -1.07 1.37 9.00
C LEU A 217 -1.49 -0.08 8.72
N VAL A 218 -1.37 -0.95 9.72
CA VAL A 218 -1.71 -2.37 9.59
C VAL A 218 -3.20 -2.56 9.79
N ASN A 219 -3.90 -3.14 8.81
CA ASN A 219 -5.31 -3.48 8.89
C ASN A 219 -5.53 -4.78 9.69
N SER A 220 -5.23 -4.71 11.00
CA SER A 220 -5.42 -5.78 11.97
C SER A 220 -5.83 -5.20 13.34
N PHE A 221 -5.83 -6.02 14.39
CA PHE A 221 -6.11 -5.61 15.76
C PHE A 221 -5.40 -6.52 16.77
N ASP A 222 -5.06 -5.96 17.94
CA ASP A 222 -4.19 -6.62 18.93
C ASP A 222 -4.72 -7.98 19.37
N ALA A 223 -6.01 -8.09 19.69
CA ALA A 223 -6.60 -9.35 20.17
C ALA A 223 -6.51 -10.52 19.17
N LEU A 224 -6.21 -10.26 17.89
CA LEU A 224 -6.01 -11.30 16.87
C LEU A 224 -4.53 -11.61 16.63
N GLU A 225 -3.68 -10.58 16.61
CA GLU A 225 -2.30 -10.69 16.14
C GLU A 225 -1.30 -10.01 17.11
N GLU A 226 -1.57 -10.02 18.42
CA GLU A 226 -0.77 -9.35 19.47
C GLU A 226 0.73 -9.62 19.33
N GLU A 227 1.11 -10.89 19.32
CA GLU A 227 2.51 -11.32 19.17
C GLU A 227 3.11 -10.78 17.88
N ALA A 228 2.34 -10.77 16.78
CA ALA A 228 2.73 -10.29 15.45
C ALA A 228 2.77 -8.75 15.33
N LEU A 229 2.10 -8.01 16.22
CA LEU A 229 2.12 -6.55 16.26
C LEU A 229 3.21 -6.00 17.19
N GLN A 230 3.38 -6.56 18.40
CA GLN A 230 4.30 -6.02 19.42
C GLN A 230 5.78 -5.95 18.99
N GLU A 231 6.28 -6.94 18.26
CA GLU A 231 7.69 -6.98 17.81
C GLU A 231 7.96 -6.07 16.60
N ILE A 232 6.92 -5.56 15.90
CA ILE A 232 7.10 -4.64 14.78
C ILE A 232 7.59 -3.28 15.30
N GLU A 233 7.08 -2.84 16.44
CA GLU A 233 7.43 -1.55 17.07
C GLU A 233 8.90 -1.42 17.49
N GLY A 234 9.68 -2.52 17.55
CA GLY A 234 11.07 -2.50 18.00
C GLY A 234 12.15 -2.81 16.95
N LYS A 235 11.78 -3.14 15.70
CA LYS A 235 12.72 -3.70 14.70
C LYS A 235 12.80 -2.94 13.38
N LEU A 236 11.74 -2.23 13.02
CA LEU A 236 11.85 -1.11 12.09
C LEU A 236 12.25 0.11 12.93
N LYS A 237 12.97 1.09 12.37
CA LYS A 237 13.15 2.39 13.05
C LYS A 237 11.78 3.11 13.10
N LEU A 238 10.87 2.62 13.94
CA LEU A 238 9.58 3.24 14.23
C LEU A 238 9.71 4.14 15.46
#